data_AF-A0A9P6KJ28-F1
#
_entry.id   AF-A0A9P6KJ28-F1
#
_cell.length_a   1.000
_cell.length_b   1.000
_cell.length_c   1.000
_cell.angle_alpha   90.00
_cell.angle_beta   90.00
_cell.angle_gamma   90.00
#
_symmetry.space_group_name_H-M   'P 1'
#
loop_
_entity.id
_entity.type
_entity.pdbx_description
1 polymer ?
#
loop_
_entity_poly.entity_id
_entity_poly.type
_entity_poly.pdbx_seq_one_letter_code
_entity_poly.pdbx_strand_id
1 'polypeptide(L)'
;MSDYDEPEDNYDGYPVGPEEDEYEEMEPELLDEDRDGARKERVEIGKIDGFNIAPPKAVAKEDRTTTPYMTKYERARILGARALQISMNAPVLVDLEGETDSLNIAMRELNNKMIPLVVRRYLPDNTYEDWEVSEMILP
;
A
#
# COMPACT_ATOMS: atom_id res chain seq x y z
N MET A 1 -6.19 58.44 -13.48
CA MET A 1 -6.34 57.39 -12.46
C MET A 1 -7.79 57.44 -12.03
N SER A 2 -8.69 56.97 -12.89
CA SER A 2 -9.13 55.57 -13.07
C SER A 2 -10.34 55.31 -12.19
N ASP A 3 -11.46 55.83 -12.66
CA ASP A 3 -12.78 55.26 -12.43
C ASP A 3 -12.74 53.82 -12.95
N TYR A 4 -12.96 52.85 -12.06
CA TYR A 4 -13.12 51.46 -12.45
C TYR A 4 -14.61 51.14 -12.29
N ASP A 5 -15.29 51.01 -13.44
CA ASP A 5 -16.62 50.44 -13.59
C ASP A 5 -16.66 49.05 -12.94
N GLU A 6 -17.61 48.82 -12.04
CA GLU A 6 -18.09 47.47 -11.73
C GLU A 6 -19.16 47.10 -12.76
N PRO A 7 -18.94 46.11 -13.64
CA PRO A 7 -20.04 45.56 -14.41
C PRO A 7 -20.89 44.65 -13.51
N GLU A 8 -22.12 45.10 -13.23
CA GLU A 8 -23.27 44.21 -13.06
C GLU A 8 -23.36 43.30 -14.29
N ASP A 9 -23.33 41.98 -14.13
CA ASP A 9 -24.11 41.07 -14.97
C ASP A 9 -24.11 39.62 -14.44
N ASN A 10 -25.33 39.22 -14.06
CA ASN A 10 -25.97 37.95 -14.43
C ASN A 10 -25.42 36.64 -13.83
N TYR A 11 -25.81 36.36 -12.57
CA TYR A 11 -25.73 35.02 -11.97
C TYR A 11 -26.92 34.16 -12.43
N ASP A 12 -26.89 33.75 -13.70
CA ASP A 12 -27.88 32.83 -14.28
C ASP A 12 -27.33 31.40 -14.30
N GLY A 13 -28.07 30.46 -13.71
CA GLY A 13 -27.86 29.02 -13.94
C GLY A 13 -27.45 28.15 -12.73
N TYR A 14 -28.24 28.13 -11.66
CA TYR A 14 -28.41 26.89 -10.89
C TYR A 14 -29.77 26.28 -11.25
N PRO A 15 -29.83 25.05 -11.81
CA PRO A 15 -31.10 24.39 -12.02
C PRO A 15 -31.76 24.14 -10.66
N VAL A 16 -32.97 24.67 -10.48
CA VAL A 16 -33.87 24.33 -9.37
C VAL A 16 -34.11 22.82 -9.46
N GLY A 17 -33.51 22.08 -8.52
CA GLY A 17 -33.78 20.65 -8.36
C GLY A 17 -35.25 20.44 -8.00
N PRO A 18 -35.87 19.33 -8.42
CA PRO A 18 -37.28 19.06 -8.17
C PRO A 18 -37.59 19.00 -6.68
N GLU A 19 -38.84 19.36 -6.39
CA GLU A 19 -39.46 19.61 -5.10
C GLU A 19 -39.43 18.42 -4.13
N GLU A 20 -39.14 18.72 -2.86
CA GLU A 20 -39.47 18.01 -1.62
C GLU A 20 -40.01 16.58 -1.74
N ASP A 21 -39.12 15.61 -1.94
CA ASP A 21 -39.35 14.23 -1.55
C ASP A 21 -38.89 14.03 -0.09
N GLU A 22 -39.82 13.55 0.75
CA GLU A 22 -39.64 13.24 2.17
C GLU A 22 -38.35 12.44 2.43
N TYR A 23 -37.46 12.98 3.27
CA TYR A 23 -36.32 12.22 3.78
C TYR A 23 -36.86 11.14 4.74
N GLU A 24 -37.03 9.90 4.28
CA GLU A 24 -37.18 8.76 5.19
C GLU A 24 -35.89 8.62 6.01
N GLU A 25 -35.98 8.93 7.30
CA GLU A 25 -34.91 8.76 8.27
C GLU A 25 -34.64 7.26 8.48
N MET A 26 -33.68 6.73 7.70
CA MET A 26 -33.20 5.36 7.87
C MET A 26 -32.39 5.27 9.18
N GLU A 27 -32.97 4.63 10.20
CA GLU A 27 -32.18 4.25 11.38
C GLU A 27 -31.06 3.28 10.95
N PRO A 28 -29.80 3.52 11.35
CA PRO A 28 -28.73 2.58 11.04
C PRO A 28 -28.95 1.28 11.81
N GLU A 29 -29.21 0.19 11.09
CA GLU A 29 -29.14 -1.16 11.65
C GLU A 29 -27.73 -1.39 12.19
N LEU A 30 -27.62 -1.57 13.50
CA LEU A 30 -26.39 -1.98 14.17
C LEU A 30 -26.00 -3.36 13.63
N LEU A 31 -25.01 -3.39 12.74
CA LEU A 31 -24.36 -4.64 12.34
C LEU A 31 -23.70 -5.23 13.58
N ASP A 32 -24.25 -6.35 14.06
CA ASP A 32 -23.70 -7.12 15.15
C ASP A 32 -22.20 -7.39 14.89
N GLU A 33 -21.35 -6.92 15.79
CA GLU A 33 -19.91 -7.21 15.77
C GLU A 33 -19.69 -8.69 16.11
N ASP A 34 -19.86 -9.55 15.11
CA ASP A 34 -19.21 -10.86 15.10
C ASP A 34 -17.70 -10.65 14.92
N ARG A 35 -17.07 -10.16 15.98
CA ARG A 35 -15.70 -10.50 16.32
C ARG A 35 -15.67 -12.03 16.41
N ASP A 36 -15.17 -12.68 15.38
CA ASP A 36 -14.32 -13.87 15.49
C ASP A 36 -13.97 -14.40 14.10
N GLY A 37 -12.68 -14.30 13.76
CA GLY A 37 -12.12 -15.04 12.63
C GLY A 37 -11.60 -14.16 11.51
N ALA A 38 -10.54 -13.40 11.78
CA ALA A 38 -9.56 -13.09 10.75
C ALA A 38 -8.86 -14.40 10.32
N ARG A 39 -9.61 -15.28 9.63
CA ARG A 39 -9.05 -16.33 8.80
C ARG A 39 -8.21 -15.58 7.79
N LYS A 40 -6.88 -15.70 7.87
CA LYS A 40 -6.01 -15.45 6.74
C LYS A 40 -6.41 -16.46 5.66
N GLU A 41 -7.50 -16.21 4.96
CA GLU A 41 -7.74 -16.86 3.69
C GLU A 41 -6.63 -16.37 2.78
N ARG A 42 -5.62 -17.23 2.68
CA ARG A 42 -4.67 -17.22 1.59
C ARG A 42 -5.54 -17.36 0.35
N VAL A 43 -5.81 -16.26 -0.35
CA VAL A 43 -6.51 -16.31 -1.65
C VAL A 43 -5.63 -17.15 -2.56
N GLU A 44 -6.00 -18.42 -2.73
CA GLU A 44 -5.39 -19.27 -3.73
C GLU A 44 -5.82 -18.73 -5.09
N ILE A 45 -4.93 -18.00 -5.76
CA ILE A 45 -5.11 -17.48 -7.13
C ILE A 45 -5.41 -18.62 -8.14
N GLY A 46 -5.33 -19.89 -7.72
CA GLY A 46 -5.44 -21.08 -8.57
C GLY A 46 -6.86 -21.55 -8.94
N LYS A 47 -7.93 -20.88 -8.53
CA LYS A 47 -9.30 -21.22 -8.96
C LYS A 47 -10.08 -19.98 -9.40
N ILE A 48 -9.71 -19.47 -10.57
CA ILE A 48 -10.59 -18.61 -11.37
C ILE A 48 -11.28 -19.57 -12.35
N ASP A 49 -12.61 -19.56 -12.41
CA ASP A 49 -13.46 -20.51 -13.13
C ASP A 49 -12.82 -21.07 -14.43
N GLY A 50 -12.35 -22.33 -14.37
CA GLY A 50 -11.84 -23.08 -15.52
C GLY A 50 -10.36 -22.91 -15.87
N PHE A 51 -9.59 -22.05 -15.20
CA PHE A 51 -8.15 -21.93 -15.41
C PHE A 51 -7.36 -22.62 -14.30
N ASN A 52 -6.78 -23.80 -14.60
CA ASN A 52 -5.80 -24.45 -13.73
C ASN A 52 -4.45 -23.71 -13.84
N ILE A 53 -4.28 -22.64 -13.07
CA ILE A 53 -2.99 -21.97 -12.95
C ILE A 53 -2.16 -22.77 -11.94
N ALA A 54 -1.09 -23.40 -12.40
CA ALA A 54 -0.16 -24.09 -11.52
C ALA A 54 0.35 -23.12 -10.44
N PRO A 55 0.60 -23.57 -9.20
CA PRO A 55 1.16 -22.69 -8.18
C PRO A 55 2.53 -22.17 -8.61
N PRO A 56 2.89 -20.92 -8.27
CA PRO A 56 4.18 -20.37 -8.62
C PRO A 56 5.34 -21.20 -8.05
N LYS A 57 6.41 -21.37 -8.83
CA LYS A 57 7.59 -22.17 -8.45
C LYS A 57 8.75 -21.28 -7.98
N ALA A 58 9.39 -21.62 -6.86
CA ALA A 58 10.56 -20.91 -6.38
C ALA A 58 11.80 -21.19 -7.26
N VAL A 59 12.58 -20.15 -7.54
CA VAL A 59 13.91 -20.23 -8.16
C VAL A 59 14.98 -20.28 -7.04
N ALA A 60 15.99 -21.14 -7.20
CA ALA A 60 17.09 -21.25 -6.25
C ALA A 60 17.96 -19.98 -6.24
N LYS A 61 18.67 -19.72 -5.13
CA LYS A 61 19.43 -18.47 -4.91
C LYS A 61 20.50 -18.25 -5.99
N GLU A 62 21.11 -19.35 -6.44
CA GLU A 62 22.19 -19.43 -7.42
C GLU A 62 21.69 -19.22 -8.85
N ASP A 63 20.41 -19.52 -9.10
CA ASP A 63 19.76 -19.47 -10.42
C ASP A 63 18.98 -18.16 -10.65
N ARG A 64 19.07 -17.20 -9.72
CA ARG A 64 18.38 -15.90 -9.83
C ARG A 64 18.98 -15.07 -10.96
N THR A 65 18.11 -14.51 -11.79
CA THR A 65 18.47 -13.73 -12.99
C THR A 65 18.08 -12.26 -12.88
N THR A 66 17.18 -11.90 -11.96
CA THR A 66 16.75 -10.50 -11.83
C THR A 66 17.83 -9.61 -11.23
N THR A 67 17.67 -8.29 -11.40
CA THR A 67 18.67 -7.29 -11.00
C THR A 67 18.98 -7.30 -9.50
N PRO A 68 20.24 -7.22 -9.05
CA PRO A 68 20.55 -7.11 -7.63
C PRO A 68 20.14 -5.76 -7.02
N TYR A 69 19.78 -4.77 -7.86
CA TYR A 69 19.36 -3.46 -7.42
C TYR A 69 17.91 -3.45 -6.96
N MET A 70 17.66 -2.73 -5.87
CA MET A 70 16.31 -2.44 -5.40
C MET A 70 15.65 -1.44 -6.35
N THR A 71 14.49 -1.79 -6.88
CA THR A 71 13.72 -0.88 -7.72
C THR A 71 13.07 0.22 -6.88
N LYS A 72 12.75 1.36 -7.51
CA LYS A 72 12.01 2.44 -6.85
C LYS A 72 10.66 2.00 -6.27
N TYR A 73 10.02 1.01 -6.90
CA TYR A 73 8.73 0.46 -6.46
C TYR A 73 8.88 -0.40 -5.20
N GLU A 74 9.91 -1.26 -5.18
CA GLU A 74 10.24 -2.07 -4.00
C GLU A 74 10.62 -1.18 -2.83
N ARG A 75 11.49 -0.18 -3.06
CA ARG A 75 11.88 0.78 -2.02
C ARG A 75 10.67 1.48 -1.40
N ALA A 76 9.76 1.99 -2.22
CA ALA A 76 8.55 2.65 -1.73
C ALA A 76 7.65 1.70 -0.92
N ARG A 77 7.43 0.47 -1.42
CA ARG A 77 6.65 -0.58 -0.73
C ARG A 77 7.27 -1.00 0.60
N ILE A 78 8.58 -1.23 0.63
CA ILE A 78 9.34 -1.65 1.81
C ILE A 78 9.25 -0.57 2.88
N LEU A 79 9.53 0.69 2.52
CA LEU A 79 9.45 1.81 3.46
C LEU A 79 8.03 1.99 3.99
N GLY A 80 7.00 1.92 3.13
CA GLY A 80 5.61 2.04 3.56
C GLY A 80 5.19 0.91 4.51
N ALA A 81 5.50 -0.35 4.16
CA ALA A 81 5.18 -1.50 4.99
C ALA A 81 5.91 -1.46 6.34
N ARG A 82 7.20 -1.09 6.33
CA ARG A 82 7.99 -1.03 7.56
C ARG A 82 7.60 0.15 8.44
N ALA A 83 7.34 1.33 7.86
CA ALA A 83 6.83 2.48 8.60
C ALA A 83 5.48 2.15 9.27
N LEU A 84 4.58 1.44 8.58
CA LEU A 84 3.32 0.98 9.16
C LEU A 84 3.56 0.05 10.35
N GLN A 85 4.47 -0.92 10.23
CA GLN A 85 4.82 -1.79 11.36
C GLN A 85 5.32 -0.99 12.57
N ILE A 86 6.23 -0.03 12.35
CA ILE A 86 6.77 0.83 13.42
C ILE A 86 5.65 1.67 14.06
N SER A 87 4.73 2.21 13.27
CA SER A 87 3.58 2.96 13.81
C SER A 87 2.64 2.10 14.66
N MET A 88 2.61 0.78 14.40
CA MET A 88 1.88 -0.21 15.20
C MET A 88 2.76 -0.79 16.32
N ASN A 89 3.75 -0.02 16.79
CA ASN A 89 4.67 -0.36 17.88
C ASN A 89 5.50 -1.64 17.65
N ALA A 90 5.77 -2.00 16.39
CA ALA A 90 6.72 -3.07 16.10
C ALA A 90 8.14 -2.68 16.58
N PRO A 91 8.97 -3.66 16.97
CA PRO A 91 10.32 -3.40 17.45
C PRO A 91 11.20 -2.79 16.33
N VAL A 92 11.88 -1.71 16.67
CA VAL A 92 12.86 -1.03 15.82
C VAL A 92 14.23 -1.71 16.03
N LEU A 93 14.96 -1.92 14.94
CA LEU A 93 16.22 -2.68 14.92
C LEU A 93 17.47 -1.80 14.78
N VAL A 94 17.30 -0.48 14.81
CA VAL A 94 18.39 0.52 14.78
C VAL A 94 18.27 1.46 15.95
N ASP A 95 19.40 2.02 16.36
CA ASP A 95 19.44 3.07 17.37
C ASP A 95 18.79 4.36 16.82
N LEU A 96 17.90 4.94 17.62
CA LEU A 96 17.22 6.20 17.33
C LEU A 96 18.07 7.37 17.82
N GLU A 97 18.33 8.35 16.96
CA GLU A 97 19.04 9.61 17.26
C GLU A 97 18.08 10.79 17.30
N GLY A 98 16.85 10.57 17.78
CA GLY A 98 15.81 11.59 17.86
C GLY A 98 14.77 11.54 16.74
N GLU A 99 14.80 10.51 15.89
CA GLU A 99 13.71 10.24 14.95
C GLU A 99 12.43 9.85 15.69
N THR A 100 11.36 10.62 15.48
CA THR A 100 10.02 10.34 16.01
C THR A 100 9.07 9.83 14.93
N ASP A 101 9.30 10.23 13.68
CA ASP A 101 8.50 9.82 12.54
C ASP A 101 8.82 8.39 12.10
N SER A 102 7.78 7.56 11.94
CA SER A 102 7.92 6.14 11.60
C SER A 102 8.57 5.93 10.23
N LEU A 103 8.33 6.84 9.28
CA LEU A 103 8.94 6.75 7.95
C LEU A 103 10.44 7.07 8.02
N ASN A 104 10.85 8.08 8.77
CA ASN A 104 12.27 8.38 9.01
C ASN A 104 13.00 7.22 9.69
N ILE A 105 12.37 6.57 10.68
CA ILE A 105 12.91 5.37 11.32
C ILE A 105 13.07 4.23 10.30
N ALA A 106 12.05 3.97 9.47
CA ALA A 106 12.12 2.96 8.42
C ALA A 106 13.23 3.26 7.38
N MET A 107 13.43 4.53 7.02
CA MET A 107 14.52 4.94 6.14
C MET A 107 15.89 4.67 6.77
N ARG A 108 16.02 4.94 8.08
CA ARG A 108 17.24 4.65 8.84
C ARG A 108 17.52 3.15 8.92
N GLU A 109 16.50 2.32 9.14
CA GLU A 109 16.65 0.86 9.09
C GLU A 109 17.03 0.36 7.69
N LEU A 110 16.46 0.94 6.63
CA LEU A 110 16.79 0.56 5.26
C LEU A 110 18.25 0.85 4.92
N ASN A 111 18.75 2.03 5.31
CA ASN A 111 20.14 2.43 5.08
C ASN A 111 21.13 1.55 5.84
N ASN A 112 20.76 1.08 7.03
CA ASN A 112 21.55 0.16 7.85
C ASN A 112 21.36 -1.32 7.47
N LYS A 113 20.56 -1.64 6.43
CA LYS A 113 20.27 -3.02 6.00
C LYS A 113 19.61 -3.91 7.06
N MET A 114 18.86 -3.30 7.98
CA MET A 114 18.26 -3.98 9.13
C MET A 114 16.78 -4.36 8.94
N ILE A 115 16.15 -4.00 7.81
CA ILE A 115 14.73 -4.32 7.59
C ILE A 115 14.54 -5.84 7.40
N PRO A 116 13.74 -6.53 8.24
CA PRO A 116 13.56 -7.98 8.20
C PRO A 116 12.46 -8.38 7.21
N LEU A 117 12.58 -7.95 5.95
CA LEU A 117 11.62 -8.25 4.88
C LEU A 117 12.31 -8.94 3.70
N VAL A 118 11.51 -9.69 2.95
CA VAL A 118 11.91 -10.34 1.70
C VAL A 118 10.98 -9.85 0.59
N VAL A 119 11.56 -9.49 -0.54
CA VAL A 119 10.84 -9.16 -1.77
C VAL A 119 10.74 -10.40 -2.63
N ARG A 120 9.50 -10.79 -2.94
CA ARG A 120 9.21 -11.85 -3.90
C ARG A 120 8.94 -11.26 -5.28
N ARG A 121 9.83 -11.52 -6.24
CA ARG A 121 9.68 -11.10 -7.64
C ARG A 121 9.08 -12.24 -8.45
N TYR A 122 7.87 -12.04 -8.97
CA TYR A 122 7.22 -13.00 -9.85
C TYR A 122 7.69 -12.80 -11.29
N LEU A 123 8.02 -13.90 -11.96
CA LEU A 123 8.42 -13.94 -13.36
C LEU A 123 7.25 -14.36 -14.26
N PRO A 124 7.27 -14.00 -15.56
CA PRO A 124 6.19 -14.33 -16.49
C PRO A 124 5.96 -15.83 -16.71
N ASP A 125 6.97 -16.66 -16.42
CA ASP A 125 6.94 -18.13 -16.55
C ASP A 125 6.32 -18.84 -15.34
N ASN A 126 5.65 -18.08 -14.45
CA ASN A 126 5.07 -18.57 -13.21
C ASN A 126 6.13 -19.07 -12.19
N THR A 127 7.38 -18.62 -12.32
CA THR A 127 8.38 -18.78 -11.26
C THR A 127 8.50 -17.50 -10.42
N TYR A 128 9.20 -17.57 -9.29
CA TYR A 128 9.53 -16.39 -8.49
C TYR A 128 10.91 -16.48 -7.85
N GLU A 129 11.52 -15.32 -7.65
CA GLU A 129 12.77 -15.14 -6.94
C GLU A 129 12.53 -14.40 -5.62
N ASP A 130 13.02 -14.96 -4.51
CA ASP A 130 13.00 -14.31 -3.22
C ASP A 130 14.33 -13.55 -3.01
N TRP A 131 14.23 -12.27 -2.66
CA TRP A 131 15.34 -11.34 -2.45
C TRP A 131 15.26 -10.72 -1.07
N GLU A 132 16.29 -10.90 -0.24
CA GLU A 132 16.33 -10.25 1.07
C GLU A 132 16.56 -8.74 0.93
N VAL A 133 15.90 -7.93 1.77
CA VAL A 133 16.11 -6.47 1.73
C VAL A 133 17.55 -6.08 2.11
N SER A 134 18.16 -6.87 2.98
CA SER A 134 19.57 -6.74 3.39
C SER A 134 20.54 -6.92 2.22
N GLU A 135 20.28 -7.87 1.31
CA GLU A 135 21.21 -8.23 0.21
C GLU A 135 21.06 -7.35 -1.05
N MET A 136 19.93 -6.67 -1.23
CA MET A 136 19.70 -5.82 -2.41
C MET A 136 20.56 -4.55 -2.40
N ILE A 137 21.01 -4.07 -3.55
CA ILE A 137 21.77 -2.82 -3.67
C ILE A 137 20.78 -1.64 -3.66
N LEU A 138 20.99 -0.66 -2.78
CA LEU A 138 20.16 0.55 -2.74
C LEU A 138 20.52 1.48 -3.91
N PRO A 139 19.53 2.12 -4.56
CA PRO A 139 19.76 3.10 -5.63
C PRO A 139 20.31 4.43 -5.14
#